data_AF-A0A843RHB6-F1
#
_entry.id   AF-A0A843RHB6-F1
#
_cell.length_a   1.000
_cell.length_b   1.000
_cell.length_c   1.000
_cell.angle_alpha   90.00
_cell.angle_beta   90.00
_cell.angle_gamma   90.00
#
_symmetry.space_group_name_H-M   'P 1'
#
loop_
_entity.id
_entity.type
_entity.pdbx_description
1 polymer ?
#
loop_
_entity_poly.entity_id
_entity_poly.type
_entity_poly.pdbx_seq_one_letter_code
_entity_poly.pdbx_strand_id
1 'polypeptide(L)'
;MQQDLQKIVDFSNYWLSKADSGRLPAFRDLLPEEFFRALPNLVVWQVIDGGRDFRCRLCGEDLNRNYGWNPKGRLLSDIVADNPSVAVFGDNFRLCLSQGRPITVFDRFQGHLHTPKRTLGVIAPLAGGGGAISDLICCSVYLRNGDHEEANRQLSALFPRVENKG
;
A
#
# COMPACT_ATOMS: atom_id res chain seq x y z
N MET A 1 16.97 -2.71 -5.11
CA MET A 1 16.25 -1.89 -6.11
C MET A 1 15.62 -2.75 -7.21
N GLN A 2 16.36 -3.34 -8.17
CA GLN A 2 15.72 -4.07 -9.28
C GLN A 2 14.86 -5.26 -8.81
N GLN A 3 15.36 -6.04 -7.84
CA GLN A 3 14.58 -7.11 -7.20
C GLN A 3 13.40 -6.60 -6.35
N ASP A 4 13.48 -5.38 -5.80
CA ASP A 4 12.42 -4.82 -4.95
C ASP A 4 11.27 -4.25 -5.80
N LEU A 5 11.61 -3.57 -6.90
CA LEU A 5 10.63 -3.10 -7.89
C LEU A 5 9.89 -4.27 -8.53
N GLN A 6 10.60 -5.38 -8.81
CA GLN A 6 9.99 -6.58 -9.35
C GLN A 6 8.86 -7.11 -8.45
N LYS A 7 8.99 -7.02 -7.12
CA LYS A 7 7.92 -7.44 -6.19
C LYS A 7 6.64 -6.62 -6.38
N ILE A 8 6.77 -5.32 -6.61
CA ILE A 8 5.61 -4.43 -6.85
C ILE A 8 4.98 -4.77 -8.20
N VAL A 9 5.79 -4.98 -9.25
CA VAL A 9 5.31 -5.36 -10.58
C VAL A 9 4.60 -6.72 -10.54
N ASP A 10 5.19 -7.72 -9.89
CA ASP A 10 4.62 -9.06 -9.75
C ASP A 10 3.27 -9.00 -9.02
N PHE A 11 3.21 -8.27 -7.90
CA PHE A 11 1.96 -8.06 -7.17
C PHE A 11 0.92 -7.32 -8.00
N SER A 12 1.32 -6.31 -8.77
CA SER A 12 0.43 -5.52 -9.62
C SER A 12 -0.19 -6.36 -10.72
N ASN A 13 0.63 -7.13 -11.43
CA ASN A 13 0.17 -8.06 -12.47
C ASN A 13 -0.73 -9.15 -11.88
N TYR A 14 -0.38 -9.65 -10.69
CA TYR A 14 -1.18 -10.62 -9.98
C TYR A 14 -2.57 -10.07 -9.64
N TRP A 15 -2.64 -8.89 -9.01
CA TRP A 15 -3.90 -8.24 -8.67
C TRP A 15 -4.75 -8.01 -9.93
N LEU A 16 -4.14 -7.53 -11.02
CA LEU A 16 -4.81 -7.34 -12.31
C LEU A 16 -5.38 -8.66 -12.87
N SER A 17 -4.67 -9.77 -12.72
CA SER A 17 -5.16 -11.09 -13.17
C SER A 17 -6.37 -11.59 -12.37
N LYS A 18 -6.55 -11.12 -11.12
CA LYS A 18 -7.73 -11.45 -10.29
C LYS A 18 -8.88 -10.47 -10.49
N ALA A 19 -8.60 -9.28 -11.01
CA ALA A 19 -9.60 -8.29 -11.38
C ALA A 19 -10.24 -8.65 -12.74
N ASP A 20 -11.02 -9.73 -12.77
CA ASP A 20 -11.72 -10.18 -13.98
C ASP A 20 -12.89 -9.26 -14.34
N SER A 21 -13.00 -8.87 -15.62
CA SER A 21 -14.16 -8.23 -16.24
C SER A 21 -14.75 -7.03 -15.47
N GLY A 22 -13.88 -6.23 -14.85
CA GLY A 22 -14.25 -5.02 -14.11
C GLY A 22 -14.71 -5.27 -12.66
N ARG A 23 -14.61 -6.50 -12.15
CA ARG A 23 -14.85 -6.82 -10.75
C ARG A 23 -13.57 -6.64 -9.92
N LEU A 24 -13.69 -5.98 -8.77
CA LEU A 24 -12.60 -5.94 -7.80
C LEU A 24 -12.40 -7.32 -7.14
N PRO A 25 -11.16 -7.81 -6.99
CA PRO A 25 -10.91 -9.05 -6.28
C PRO A 25 -11.25 -8.89 -4.79
N ALA A 26 -11.83 -9.91 -4.18
CA ALA A 26 -11.98 -9.95 -2.73
C ALA A 26 -10.67 -10.43 -2.07
N PHE A 27 -10.49 -10.15 -0.78
CA PHE A 27 -9.29 -10.64 -0.05
C PHE A 27 -9.12 -12.17 -0.15
N ARG A 28 -10.22 -12.92 -0.11
CA ARG A 28 -10.23 -14.39 -0.25
C ARG A 28 -9.85 -14.89 -1.66
N ASP A 29 -9.92 -14.03 -2.66
CA ASP A 29 -9.57 -14.36 -4.05
C ASP A 29 -8.04 -14.28 -4.25
N LEU A 30 -7.30 -13.76 -3.25
CA LEU A 30 -5.85 -13.67 -3.25
C LEU A 30 -5.24 -14.89 -2.53
N LEU A 31 -4.42 -15.64 -3.26
CA LEU A 31 -3.69 -16.80 -2.79
C LEU A 31 -2.21 -16.43 -2.55
N PRO A 32 -1.77 -16.30 -1.28
CA PRO A 32 -0.41 -15.83 -0.93
C PRO A 32 0.73 -16.56 -1.65
N GLU A 33 0.56 -17.85 -1.93
CA GLU A 33 1.52 -18.69 -2.64
C GLU A 33 1.81 -18.21 -4.08
N GLU A 34 0.86 -17.52 -4.72
CA GLU A 34 1.01 -17.01 -6.09
C GLU A 34 1.85 -15.71 -6.16
N PHE A 35 2.04 -15.02 -5.03
CA PHE A 35 2.82 -13.77 -4.93
C PHE A 35 3.74 -13.74 -3.69
N PHE A 36 4.22 -14.92 -3.26
CA PHE A 36 4.88 -15.10 -1.96
C PHE A 36 6.09 -14.18 -1.73
N ARG A 37 6.82 -13.82 -2.80
CA ARG A 37 7.99 -12.92 -2.75
C ARG A 37 7.63 -11.49 -2.36
N ALA A 38 6.39 -11.06 -2.59
CA ALA A 38 5.90 -9.74 -2.22
C ALA A 38 5.34 -9.70 -0.79
N LEU A 39 5.02 -10.85 -0.17
CA LEU A 39 4.42 -10.91 1.17
C LEU A 39 5.14 -10.10 2.26
N PRO A 40 6.48 -10.09 2.36
CA PRO A 40 7.18 -9.27 3.35
C PRO A 40 6.94 -7.76 3.19
N ASN A 41 6.54 -7.33 1.99
CA ASN A 41 6.34 -5.95 1.57
C ASN A 41 4.87 -5.54 1.46
N LEU A 42 3.94 -6.36 1.99
CA LEU A 42 2.50 -6.12 1.93
C LEU A 42 1.90 -5.62 3.25
N VAL A 43 0.93 -4.71 3.18
CA VAL A 43 0.04 -4.35 4.30
C VAL A 43 -1.40 -4.42 3.83
N VAL A 44 -2.29 -4.89 4.69
CA VAL A 44 -3.74 -4.89 4.44
C VAL A 44 -4.41 -3.99 5.46
N TRP A 45 -5.21 -3.05 4.97
CA TRP A 45 -5.97 -2.10 5.76
C TRP A 45 -7.46 -2.33 5.54
N GLN A 46 -8.20 -2.56 6.63
CA GLN A 46 -9.65 -2.54 6.63
C GLN A 46 -10.14 -1.11 6.54
N VAL A 47 -11.11 -0.84 5.68
CA VAL A 47 -11.82 0.43 5.60
C VAL A 47 -12.83 0.54 6.74
N ILE A 48 -12.79 1.61 7.51
CA ILE A 48 -13.73 1.89 8.60
C ILE A 48 -14.63 3.05 8.22
N ASP A 49 -15.95 2.87 8.39
CA ASP A 49 -17.00 3.87 8.14
C ASP A 49 -16.83 4.61 6.80
N GLY A 50 -16.60 3.86 5.72
CA GLY A 50 -16.48 4.42 4.36
C GLY A 50 -15.19 5.21 4.10
N GLY A 51 -14.14 4.99 4.89
CA GLY A 51 -12.84 5.69 4.75
C GLY A 51 -12.65 6.84 5.73
N ARG A 52 -13.47 6.90 6.78
CA ARG A 52 -13.24 7.79 7.93
C ARG A 52 -11.90 7.44 8.59
N ASP A 53 -11.65 6.15 8.76
CA ASP A 53 -10.42 5.59 9.32
C ASP A 53 -10.08 4.23 8.70
N PHE A 54 -8.93 3.67 9.09
CA PHE A 54 -8.39 2.43 8.54
C PHE A 54 -7.76 1.59 9.64
N ARG A 55 -8.08 0.29 9.69
CA ARG A 55 -7.47 -0.65 10.66
C ARG A 55 -6.49 -1.57 9.96
N CYS A 56 -5.24 -1.63 10.41
CA CYS A 56 -4.28 -2.57 9.86
C CYS A 56 -4.65 -4.00 10.27
N ARG A 57 -4.88 -4.89 9.29
CA ARG A 57 -5.19 -6.31 9.52
C ARG A 57 -3.95 -7.19 9.45
N LEU A 58 -3.07 -6.88 8.52
CA LEU A 58 -1.86 -7.64 8.20
C LEU A 58 -0.74 -6.66 7.85
N CYS A 59 0.48 -6.96 8.26
CA CYS A 59 1.67 -6.21 7.90
C CYS A 59 2.84 -7.18 7.74
N GLY A 60 3.47 -7.16 6.58
CA GLY A 60 4.63 -7.96 6.24
C GLY A 60 5.86 -7.57 7.07
N GLU A 61 6.75 -8.53 7.27
CA GLU A 61 7.87 -8.39 8.22
C GLU A 61 8.88 -7.30 7.82
N ASP A 62 9.12 -7.07 6.53
CA ASP A 62 10.05 -6.03 6.08
C ASP A 62 9.50 -4.62 6.31
N LEU A 63 8.18 -4.48 6.34
CA LEU A 63 7.54 -3.22 6.70
C LEU A 63 7.61 -3.00 8.20
N ASN A 64 7.32 -4.02 9.01
CA ASN A 64 7.42 -3.96 10.48
C ASN A 64 8.82 -3.54 10.95
N ARG A 65 9.89 -4.10 10.35
CA ARG A 65 11.28 -3.75 10.69
C ARG A 65 11.58 -2.26 10.53
N ASN A 66 10.95 -1.60 9.57
CA ASN A 66 11.26 -0.21 9.23
C ASN A 66 10.32 0.79 9.89
N TYR A 67 9.05 0.42 10.10
CA TYR A 67 8.15 1.19 10.94
C TYR A 67 8.69 1.28 12.36
N GLY A 68 9.29 0.20 12.89
CA GLY A 68 9.79 0.10 14.28
C GLY A 68 8.68 -0.09 15.32
N TRP A 69 7.47 -0.31 14.84
CA TRP A 69 6.28 -0.64 15.60
C TRP A 69 5.40 -1.53 14.71
N ASN A 70 4.61 -2.41 15.34
CA ASN A 70 3.71 -3.32 14.63
C ASN A 70 2.35 -2.62 14.43
N PRO A 71 1.95 -2.25 13.20
CA PRO A 71 0.67 -1.58 12.98
C PRO A 71 -0.52 -2.55 13.14
N LYS A 72 -0.30 -3.87 13.15
CA LYS A 72 -1.38 -4.87 13.18
C LYS A 72 -2.34 -4.62 14.34
N GLY A 73 -3.61 -4.47 14.02
CA GLY A 73 -4.71 -4.21 14.95
C GLY A 73 -4.96 -2.73 15.24
N ARG A 74 -4.02 -1.83 14.94
CA ARG A 74 -4.14 -0.38 15.21
C ARG A 74 -4.96 0.34 14.14
N LEU A 75 -5.58 1.45 14.55
CA LEU A 75 -6.16 2.42 13.64
C LEU A 75 -5.08 3.35 13.08
N LEU A 76 -5.26 3.81 11.85
CA LEU A 76 -4.38 4.80 11.23
C LEU A 76 -4.44 6.12 12.01
N SER A 77 -5.61 6.52 12.52
CA SER A 77 -5.74 7.70 13.38
C SER A 77 -4.85 7.64 14.64
N ASP A 78 -4.84 6.50 15.34
CA ASP A 78 -3.97 6.28 16.51
C ASP A 78 -2.49 6.39 16.13
N ILE A 79 -2.13 5.84 14.97
CA ILE A 79 -0.76 5.88 14.45
C ILE A 79 -0.34 7.32 14.11
N VAL A 80 -1.25 8.08 13.48
CA VAL A 80 -1.03 9.49 13.15
C VAL A 80 -0.89 10.34 14.40
N ALA A 81 -1.63 10.02 15.47
CA ALA A 81 -1.48 10.71 16.75
C ALA A 81 -0.07 10.52 17.34
N ASP A 82 0.51 9.32 17.22
CA ASP A 82 1.89 9.04 17.65
C ASP A 82 2.94 9.64 16.69
N ASN A 83 2.65 9.64 15.39
CA ASN A 83 3.55 10.10 14.34
C ASN A 83 2.80 10.84 13.21
N PRO A 84 2.63 12.16 13.31
CA PRO A 84 1.86 12.94 12.34
C PRO A 84 2.36 12.83 10.88
N SER A 85 3.63 12.49 10.67
CA SER A 85 4.21 12.37 9.32
C SER A 85 3.62 11.23 8.48
N VAL A 86 2.91 10.27 9.10
CA VAL A 86 2.24 9.16 8.41
C VAL A 86 0.82 9.51 7.92
N ALA A 87 0.33 10.73 8.20
CA ALA A 87 -1.01 11.17 7.77
C ALA A 87 -1.22 11.05 6.25
N VAL A 88 -0.12 11.17 5.49
CA VAL A 88 -0.07 10.98 4.03
C VAL A 88 -0.67 9.66 3.56
N PHE A 89 -0.56 8.58 4.35
CA PHE A 89 -1.15 7.30 4.00
C PHE A 89 -2.68 7.36 3.97
N GLY A 90 -3.28 8.13 4.88
CA GLY A 90 -4.73 8.29 4.95
C GLY A 90 -5.29 8.99 3.71
N ASP A 91 -4.58 9.99 3.21
CA ASP A 91 -4.98 10.70 2.00
C ASP A 91 -4.90 9.80 0.76
N ASN A 92 -3.82 9.01 0.65
CA ASN A 92 -3.68 7.99 -0.38
C ASN A 92 -4.77 6.91 -0.32
N PHE A 93 -5.10 6.44 0.88
CA PHE A 93 -6.16 5.44 1.07
C PHE A 93 -7.51 5.97 0.61
N ARG A 94 -7.86 7.21 1.01
CA ARG A 94 -9.11 7.85 0.58
C ARG A 94 -9.13 8.11 -0.93
N LEU A 95 -7.99 8.42 -1.54
CA LEU A 95 -7.89 8.58 -2.98
C LEU A 95 -8.07 7.25 -3.73
N CYS A 96 -7.46 6.16 -3.26
CA CYS A 96 -7.70 4.83 -3.83
C CYS A 96 -9.17 4.41 -3.70
N LEU A 97 -9.77 4.66 -2.54
CA LEU A 97 -11.20 4.39 -2.31
C LEU A 97 -12.10 5.18 -3.26
N SER A 98 -11.87 6.48 -3.43
CA SER A 98 -12.72 7.32 -4.28
C SER A 98 -12.61 6.96 -5.76
N GLN A 99 -11.44 6.50 -6.20
CA GLN A 99 -11.25 6.07 -7.59
C GLN A 99 -11.69 4.63 -7.87
N GLY A 100 -11.76 3.79 -6.83
CA GLY A 100 -12.12 2.37 -6.97
C GLY A 100 -11.16 1.56 -7.85
N ARG A 101 -9.91 2.00 -7.97
CA ARG A 101 -8.86 1.34 -8.78
C ARG A 101 -7.48 1.50 -8.13
N PRO A 102 -6.49 0.69 -8.51
CA PRO A 102 -5.15 0.82 -7.97
C PRO A 102 -4.50 2.17 -8.30
N ILE A 103 -3.68 2.67 -7.37
CA ILE A 103 -2.87 3.89 -7.52
C ILE A 103 -1.41 3.61 -7.19
N THR A 104 -0.50 4.30 -7.87
CA THR A 104 0.93 4.30 -7.52
C THR A 104 1.22 5.44 -6.56
N VAL A 105 1.88 5.15 -5.45
CA VAL A 105 2.19 6.11 -4.39
C VAL A 105 3.69 6.27 -4.18
N PHE A 106 4.09 7.53 -3.94
CA PHE A 106 5.43 7.92 -3.54
C PHE A 106 5.32 8.69 -2.24
N ASP A 107 5.65 8.04 -1.14
CA ASP A 107 5.46 8.63 0.18
C ASP A 107 6.78 9.03 0.81
N ARG A 108 6.71 10.14 1.54
CA ARG A 108 7.79 10.63 2.40
C ARG A 108 7.23 10.75 3.80
N PHE A 109 7.88 10.11 4.76
CA PHE A 109 7.46 10.14 6.16
C PHE A 109 8.69 9.97 7.06
N GLN A 110 8.52 10.22 8.35
CA GLN A 110 9.54 9.94 9.36
C GLN A 110 9.32 8.55 9.93
N GLY A 111 10.34 7.68 9.85
CA GLY A 111 10.32 6.40 10.56
C GLY A 111 10.47 6.57 12.08
N HIS A 112 10.35 5.49 12.85
CA HIS A 112 10.44 5.53 14.33
C HIS A 112 11.73 6.14 14.90
N LEU A 113 12.84 6.12 14.16
CA LEU A 113 14.10 6.75 14.58
C LEU A 113 14.22 8.22 14.12
N HIS A 114 13.09 8.87 13.78
CA HIS A 114 13.04 10.21 13.17
C HIS A 114 13.90 10.35 11.90
N THR A 115 14.21 9.24 11.24
CA THR A 115 14.95 9.24 9.98
C THR A 115 13.97 9.39 8.82
N PRO A 116 14.27 10.25 7.83
CA PRO A 116 13.43 10.40 6.65
C PRO A 116 13.40 9.09 5.86
N LYS A 117 12.19 8.58 5.60
CA LYS A 117 11.93 7.40 4.79
C LYS A 117 11.23 7.82 3.51
N ARG A 118 11.52 7.07 2.45
CA ARG A 118 10.87 7.19 1.15
C ARG A 118 10.40 5.81 0.74
N THR A 119 9.12 5.71 0.39
CA THR A 119 8.54 4.48 -0.11
C THR A 119 7.93 4.69 -1.47
N LEU A 120 7.95 3.60 -2.23
CA LEU A 120 7.27 3.49 -3.50
C LEU A 120 6.43 2.23 -3.45
N GLY A 121 5.19 2.33 -3.91
CA GLY A 121 4.30 1.20 -3.91
C GLY A 121 3.05 1.39 -4.74
N VAL A 122 2.20 0.38 -4.64
CA VAL A 122 0.84 0.38 -5.18
C VAL A 122 -0.12 0.15 -4.04
N ILE A 123 -1.22 0.89 -4.07
CA ILE A 123 -2.39 0.67 -3.22
C ILE A 123 -3.51 0.19 -4.13
N ALA A 124 -4.07 -0.99 -3.84
CA ALA A 124 -5.12 -1.58 -4.63
C ALA A 124 -6.35 -1.88 -3.75
N PRO A 125 -7.57 -1.62 -4.25
CA PRO A 125 -8.79 -1.88 -3.50
C PRO A 125 -9.18 -3.35 -3.56
N LEU A 126 -9.86 -3.83 -2.53
CA LEU A 126 -10.42 -5.17 -2.45
C LEU A 126 -11.91 -5.12 -2.15
N ALA A 127 -12.68 -5.97 -2.83
CA ALA A 127 -14.11 -6.10 -2.64
C ALA A 127 -14.45 -6.75 -1.29
N GLY A 128 -15.46 -6.19 -0.63
CA GLY A 128 -16.18 -6.78 0.48
C GLY A 128 -17.53 -7.37 0.08
N GLY A 129 -18.37 -7.64 1.08
CA GLY A 129 -19.75 -8.04 0.86
C GLY A 129 -20.55 -6.94 0.13
N GLY A 130 -21.40 -7.33 -0.82
CA GLY A 130 -22.26 -6.39 -1.55
C GLY A 130 -21.54 -5.51 -2.59
N GLY A 131 -20.27 -5.78 -2.90
CA GLY A 131 -19.51 -5.08 -3.95
C GLY A 131 -18.85 -3.76 -3.52
N ALA A 132 -19.04 -3.32 -2.28
CA ALA A 132 -18.31 -2.18 -1.71
C ALA A 132 -16.84 -2.55 -1.42
N ILE A 133 -15.94 -1.57 -1.41
CA ILE A 133 -14.54 -1.77 -1.02
C ILE A 133 -14.48 -1.95 0.50
N SER A 134 -13.99 -3.10 0.98
CA SER A 134 -13.83 -3.36 2.42
C SER A 134 -12.40 -3.24 2.90
N ASP A 135 -11.44 -3.46 2.01
CA ASP A 135 -10.02 -3.49 2.36
C ASP A 135 -9.20 -2.84 1.25
N LEU A 136 -8.04 -2.32 1.64
CA LEU A 136 -6.97 -1.88 0.75
C LEU A 136 -5.75 -2.76 0.99
N ILE A 137 -5.12 -3.21 -0.08
CA ILE A 137 -3.86 -3.93 -0.03
C ILE A 137 -2.75 -3.07 -0.63
N CYS A 138 -1.67 -2.92 0.12
CA CYS A 138 -0.56 -2.03 -0.21
C CYS A 138 0.70 -2.87 -0.39
N CYS A 139 1.35 -2.79 -1.55
CA CYS A 139 2.66 -3.37 -1.78
C CYS A 139 3.68 -2.25 -1.94
N SER A 140 4.65 -2.16 -1.02
CA SER A 140 5.60 -1.04 -1.02
C SER A 140 7.01 -1.46 -0.63
N VAL A 141 7.99 -0.77 -1.21
CA VAL A 141 9.40 -0.95 -0.92
C VAL A 141 10.02 0.38 -0.50
N TYR A 142 11.10 0.28 0.28
CA TYR A 142 11.87 1.45 0.68
C TYR A 142 12.87 1.84 -0.40
N LEU A 143 12.86 3.11 -0.77
CA LEU A 143 13.84 3.66 -1.70
C LEU A 143 15.11 4.02 -0.94
N ARG A 144 16.28 3.65 -1.49
CA ARG A 144 17.58 4.14 -1.01
C ARG A 144 17.87 5.52 -1.62
N ASN A 145 18.85 6.23 -1.07
CA ASN A 145 19.24 7.52 -1.61
C ASN A 145 19.80 7.35 -3.04
N GLY A 146 19.28 8.13 -4.01
CA GLY A 146 19.70 8.10 -5.42
C GLY A 146 18.80 7.32 -6.39
N ASP A 147 17.90 6.47 -5.88
CA ASP A 147 17.15 5.46 -6.68
C ASP A 147 15.79 5.93 -7.26
N HIS A 148 15.52 7.25 -7.28
CA HIS A 148 14.14 7.78 -7.33
C HIS A 148 13.54 7.84 -8.74
N GLU A 149 14.32 8.21 -9.75
CA GLU A 149 13.78 8.49 -11.09
C GLU A 149 13.46 7.23 -11.90
N GLU A 150 14.29 6.20 -11.80
CA GLU A 150 14.09 4.96 -12.56
C GLU A 150 12.94 4.13 -12.00
N ALA A 151 12.88 4.03 -10.67
CA ALA A 151 11.76 3.44 -9.96
C ALA A 151 10.44 4.15 -10.30
N ASN A 152 10.50 5.48 -10.46
CA ASN A 152 9.35 6.29 -10.84
C ASN A 152 8.85 6.03 -12.26
N ARG A 153 9.77 5.92 -13.24
CA ARG A 153 9.41 5.62 -14.64
C ARG A 153 8.69 4.28 -14.77
N GLN A 154 9.17 3.24 -14.10
CA GLN A 154 8.64 1.88 -14.28
C GLN A 154 7.22 1.68 -13.72
N LEU A 155 6.89 2.31 -12.59
CA LEU A 155 5.58 2.10 -11.94
C LEU A 155 4.49 3.10 -12.35
N SER A 156 4.87 4.32 -12.74
CA SER A 156 3.90 5.28 -13.30
C SER A 156 3.31 4.82 -14.64
N ALA A 157 3.95 3.84 -15.30
CA ALA A 157 3.42 3.19 -16.49
C ALA A 157 2.31 2.16 -16.20
N LEU A 158 2.21 1.64 -14.97
CA LEU A 158 1.25 0.60 -14.59
C LEU A 158 -0.04 1.18 -14.01
N PHE A 159 0.05 2.18 -13.13
CA PHE A 159 -1.11 2.83 -12.50
C PHE A 159 -0.92 4.35 -12.39
N PRO A 160 -2.02 5.12 -12.33
CA PRO A 160 -1.95 6.57 -12.18
C PRO A 160 -1.15 6.95 -10.92
N ARG A 161 -0.25 7.92 -11.11
CA ARG A 161 0.66 8.41 -10.07
C ARG A 161 -0.03 9.42 -9.16
N VAL A 162 0.27 9.31 -7.87
CA VAL A 162 -0.08 10.31 -6.85
C VAL A 162 1.21 10.76 -6.17
N GLU A 163 1.52 12.05 -6.29
CA GLU A 163 2.55 12.70 -5.48
C GLU A 163 1.86 13.50 -4.37
N ASN A 164 2.15 13.16 -3.12
CA ASN A 164 1.77 14.02 -2.01
C ASN A 164 2.85 15.09 -1.83
N LYS A 165 2.44 16.36 -1.91
CA LYS A 165 3.25 17.49 -1.47
C LYS A 165 3.24 17.49 0.06
N GLY A 166 4.13 16.69 0.65
CA GLY A 166 4.39 16.71 2.09
C GLY A 166 4.85 18.08 2.56
#